data_AF-A0A369XJ71-F1
#
_entry.id   AF-A0A369XJ71-F1
#
_cell.length_a   1.000
_cell.length_b   1.000
_cell.length_c   1.000
_cell.angle_alpha   90.00
_cell.angle_beta   90.00
_cell.angle_gamma   90.00
#
_symmetry.space_group_name_H-M   'P 1'
#
loop_
_entity.id
_entity.type
_entity.pdbx_description
1 polymer ?
#
loop_
_entity_poly.entity_id
_entity_poly.type
_entity_poly.pdbx_seq_one_letter_code
_entity_poly.pdbx_strand_id
1 'polypeptide(L)'
;MLNVEYRKVEALIPCARNPRTHTAEQVAKIAASIVEYGWTNPILVDGDNGIVAGHGRLAAARKLNLDDVPVIELAHLTPTQKRAYLIADNRMALDAGWDDAMLALELEELKLTDFDLSLTGFDADEIEALLADEHTDAEPPVDGNPPDAADNVPEIPANPVSRPGDVWALGPHRLICGDAADSAVITPLMAGDRARVCFTSPPYGNQRDYTSGGITDWDGLMRGVFADLPMSDDGQVLVNLGLIHRDNEVIPYWDGWVAWMRTQGWRRFAWYVWDQGPGMPGDWAGRFAPSFEFVFHFNRQSRKPNKIVPCKHAGQESHLRADGSSTAMRGKNGEVGGWTAAGQPTQDNRIPDSVIRVMRHKGKIGEGIDHPAVFPIALPEFILEAYSDAGDIVFEPFCGSGTTMLAAQRTGRISRSVEIAPEYVDVAIKRFQQNFPAVPVTLVATGQTFAEVAGERLESDDADR
;
A
#
# COMPACT_ATOMS: atom_id res chain seq x y z
N MET A 1 -27.97 -30.99 -10.53
CA MET A 1 -27.53 -30.33 -11.78
C MET A 1 -28.51 -29.19 -12.02
N LEU A 2 -28.03 -27.96 -12.26
CA LEU A 2 -28.93 -26.85 -12.60
C LEU A 2 -29.45 -27.09 -14.03
N ASN A 3 -30.76 -26.94 -14.23
CA ASN A 3 -31.40 -27.11 -15.54
C ASN A 3 -31.87 -25.74 -16.05
N VAL A 4 -31.64 -25.47 -17.34
CA VAL A 4 -32.11 -24.25 -17.99
C VAL A 4 -33.38 -24.58 -18.76
N GLU A 5 -34.46 -23.87 -18.45
CA GLU A 5 -35.77 -24.01 -19.08
C GLU A 5 -36.21 -22.68 -19.68
N TYR A 6 -37.03 -22.68 -20.73
CA TYR A 6 -37.62 -21.45 -21.26
C TYR A 6 -39.04 -21.28 -20.73
N ARG A 7 -39.36 -20.09 -20.21
CA ARG A 7 -40.71 -19.73 -19.73
C ARG A 7 -41.20 -18.44 -20.36
N LYS A 8 -42.51 -18.33 -20.50
CA LYS A 8 -43.17 -17.12 -20.99
C LYS A 8 -42.86 -15.93 -20.08
N VAL A 9 -42.52 -14.79 -20.66
CA VAL A 9 -42.24 -13.54 -19.94
C VAL A 9 -43.40 -13.13 -19.03
N GLU A 10 -44.63 -13.38 -19.47
CA GLU A 10 -45.86 -13.08 -18.73
C GLU A 10 -46.08 -13.99 -17.51
N ALA A 11 -45.49 -15.19 -17.50
CA ALA A 11 -45.61 -16.14 -16.41
C ALA A 11 -44.71 -15.78 -15.21
N LEU A 12 -43.71 -14.93 -15.41
CA LEU A 12 -42.75 -14.55 -14.36
C LEU A 12 -43.29 -13.45 -13.45
N ILE A 13 -43.22 -13.68 -12.14
CA ILE A 13 -43.78 -12.82 -11.10
C ILE A 13 -42.64 -12.01 -10.45
N PRO A 14 -42.56 -10.68 -10.68
CA PRO A 14 -41.52 -9.85 -10.07
C PRO A 14 -41.65 -9.79 -8.54
N CYS A 15 -40.53 -9.93 -7.83
CA CYS A 15 -40.51 -9.72 -6.37
C CYS A 15 -40.82 -8.26 -6.01
N ALA A 16 -41.92 -8.02 -5.29
CA ALA A 16 -42.35 -6.69 -4.85
C ALA A 16 -41.42 -6.03 -3.82
N ARG A 17 -40.51 -6.78 -3.19
CA ARG A 17 -39.53 -6.32 -2.19
C ARG A 17 -38.08 -6.43 -2.69
N ASN A 18 -37.86 -6.27 -4.00
CA ASN A 18 -36.50 -6.24 -4.53
C ASN A 18 -35.78 -4.95 -4.08
N PRO A 19 -34.66 -5.04 -3.32
CA PRO A 19 -33.91 -3.87 -2.87
C PRO A 19 -33.10 -3.20 -3.99
N ARG A 20 -32.95 -3.84 -5.16
CA ARG A 20 -32.22 -3.29 -6.31
C ARG A 20 -33.18 -2.62 -7.29
N THR A 21 -32.88 -1.38 -7.65
CA THR A 21 -33.58 -0.63 -8.70
C THR A 21 -32.83 -0.74 -10.02
N HIS A 22 -33.56 -0.62 -11.13
CA HIS A 22 -32.98 -0.63 -12.48
C HIS A 22 -33.47 0.59 -13.25
N THR A 23 -32.54 1.47 -13.65
CA THR A 23 -32.86 2.65 -14.46
C THR A 23 -33.18 2.24 -15.90
N ALA A 24 -33.88 3.11 -16.65
CA ALA A 24 -34.20 2.85 -18.05
C ALA A 24 -32.94 2.67 -18.92
N GLU A 25 -31.87 3.40 -18.61
CA GLU A 25 -30.55 3.30 -19.24
C GLU A 25 -29.88 1.95 -18.95
N GLN A 26 -29.89 1.51 -17.69
CA GLN A 26 -29.34 0.20 -17.34
C GLN A 26 -30.10 -0.94 -18.03
N VAL A 27 -31.43 -0.85 -18.10
CA VAL A 27 -32.26 -1.82 -18.84
C VAL A 27 -31.93 -1.82 -20.34
N ALA A 28 -31.64 -0.65 -20.91
CA ALA A 28 -31.22 -0.55 -22.31
C ALA A 28 -29.85 -1.21 -22.56
N LYS A 29 -28.87 -1.03 -21.67
CA LYS A 29 -27.56 -1.72 -21.74
C LYS A 29 -27.73 -3.25 -21.68
N ILE A 30 -28.55 -3.75 -20.74
CA ILE A 30 -28.84 -5.19 -20.63
C ILE A 30 -29.54 -5.72 -21.90
N ALA A 31 -30.47 -4.95 -22.48
CA ALA A 31 -31.14 -5.33 -23.72
C ALA A 31 -30.17 -5.39 -24.90
N ALA A 32 -29.27 -4.42 -25.04
CA ALA A 32 -28.23 -4.42 -26.07
C ALA A 32 -27.30 -5.64 -25.92
N SER A 33 -26.87 -5.95 -24.69
CA SER A 33 -26.09 -7.15 -24.38
C SER A 33 -26.80 -8.44 -24.78
N ILE A 34 -28.12 -8.57 -24.53
CA ILE A 34 -28.90 -9.74 -24.95
C ILE A 34 -29.01 -9.85 -26.48
N VAL A 35 -29.11 -8.72 -27.19
CA VAL A 35 -29.15 -8.72 -28.66
C VAL A 35 -27.82 -9.15 -29.26
N GLU A 36 -26.71 -8.67 -28.71
CA GLU A 36 -25.37 -8.97 -29.20
C GLU A 36 -24.93 -10.40 -28.87
N TYR A 37 -24.97 -10.76 -27.58
CA TYR A 37 -24.36 -12.00 -27.10
C TYR A 37 -25.38 -13.13 -26.88
N GLY A 38 -26.67 -12.86 -27.08
CA GLY A 38 -27.74 -13.75 -26.67
C GLY A 38 -27.88 -13.86 -25.15
N TRP A 39 -28.63 -14.87 -24.70
CA TRP A 39 -28.81 -15.12 -23.27
C TRP A 39 -27.62 -15.88 -22.67
N THR A 40 -26.73 -15.14 -22.02
CA THR A 40 -25.59 -15.71 -21.29
C THR A 40 -25.91 -16.07 -19.84
N ASN A 41 -26.91 -15.40 -19.25
CA ASN A 41 -27.35 -15.61 -17.86
C ASN A 41 -28.87 -15.80 -17.76
N PRO A 42 -29.38 -16.99 -17.37
CA PRO A 42 -30.80 -17.26 -17.14
C PRO A 42 -31.38 -16.59 -15.88
N ILE A 43 -32.65 -16.20 -15.91
CA ILE A 43 -33.35 -15.60 -14.75
C ILE A 43 -33.53 -16.66 -13.67
N LEU A 44 -33.23 -16.32 -12.41
CA LEU A 44 -33.40 -17.26 -11.30
C LEU A 44 -34.82 -17.12 -10.74
N VAL A 45 -35.57 -18.21 -10.76
CA VAL A 45 -36.97 -18.25 -10.32
C VAL A 45 -37.15 -19.24 -9.17
N ASP A 46 -38.17 -19.02 -8.35
CA ASP A 46 -38.67 -20.04 -7.44
C ASP A 46 -39.62 -21.02 -8.17
N GLY A 47 -40.13 -22.00 -7.43
CA GLY A 47 -41.03 -23.02 -7.98
C GLY A 47 -42.40 -22.52 -8.40
N ASP A 48 -42.74 -21.26 -8.10
CA ASP A 48 -44.02 -20.63 -8.42
C ASP A 48 -43.84 -19.47 -9.44
N ASN A 49 -42.75 -19.47 -10.21
CA ASN A 49 -42.35 -18.40 -11.15
C ASN A 49 -42.02 -17.03 -10.51
N GLY A 50 -41.86 -16.96 -9.20
CA GLY A 50 -41.37 -15.79 -8.49
C GLY A 50 -39.90 -15.53 -8.77
N ILE A 51 -39.55 -14.32 -9.18
CA ILE A 51 -38.16 -13.98 -9.53
C ILE A 51 -37.34 -13.80 -8.25
N VAL A 52 -36.28 -14.61 -8.12
CA VAL A 52 -35.27 -14.51 -7.06
C VAL A 52 -34.13 -13.57 -7.48
N ALA A 53 -33.66 -13.67 -8.73
CA ALA A 53 -32.65 -12.76 -9.29
C ALA A 53 -32.82 -12.62 -10.82
N GLY A 54 -32.47 -11.45 -11.37
CA GLY A 54 -32.57 -11.19 -12.81
C GLY A 54 -33.70 -10.24 -13.23
N HIS A 55 -34.22 -9.40 -12.32
CA HIS A 55 -35.28 -8.43 -12.63
C HIS A 55 -34.92 -7.46 -13.77
N GLY A 56 -33.66 -6.99 -13.84
CA GLY A 56 -33.17 -6.17 -14.95
C GLY A 56 -33.20 -6.92 -16.30
N ARG A 57 -32.90 -8.22 -16.30
CA ARG A 57 -32.97 -9.08 -17.49
C ARG A 57 -34.42 -9.31 -17.95
N LEU A 58 -35.36 -9.46 -17.01
CA LEU A 58 -36.78 -9.50 -17.36
C LEU A 58 -37.27 -8.17 -17.95
N ALA A 59 -36.85 -7.05 -17.37
CA ALA A 59 -37.19 -5.72 -17.89
C ALA A 59 -36.61 -5.51 -19.31
N ALA A 60 -35.40 -5.98 -19.56
CA ALA A 60 -34.78 -5.96 -20.89
C ALA A 60 -35.52 -6.87 -21.88
N ALA A 61 -35.89 -8.10 -21.48
CA ALA A 61 -36.67 -9.01 -22.32
C ALA A 61 -38.02 -8.41 -22.73
N ARG A 62 -38.70 -7.72 -21.80
CA ARG A 62 -39.94 -6.97 -22.08
C ARG A 62 -39.70 -5.82 -23.06
N LYS A 63 -38.61 -5.07 -22.89
CA LYS A 63 -38.22 -3.98 -23.80
C LYS A 63 -37.97 -4.50 -25.23
N LEU A 64 -37.43 -5.71 -25.35
CA LEU A 64 -37.17 -6.39 -26.62
C LEU A 64 -38.39 -7.13 -27.21
N ASN A 65 -39.54 -7.12 -26.53
CA ASN A 65 -40.74 -7.89 -26.89
C ASN A 65 -40.47 -9.39 -27.10
N LEU A 66 -39.63 -9.99 -26.24
CA LEU A 66 -39.41 -11.44 -26.26
C LEU A 66 -40.58 -12.18 -25.61
N ASP A 67 -41.02 -13.27 -26.23
CA ASP A 67 -42.10 -14.10 -25.69
C ASP A 67 -41.63 -15.03 -24.57
N ASP A 68 -40.44 -15.62 -24.73
CA ASP A 68 -39.87 -16.62 -23.84
C ASP A 68 -38.47 -16.22 -23.36
N VAL A 69 -38.14 -16.55 -22.11
CA VAL A 69 -36.84 -16.27 -21.49
C VAL A 69 -36.29 -17.51 -20.79
N PRO A 70 -34.96 -17.71 -20.80
CA PRO A 70 -34.34 -18.81 -20.08
C PRO A 70 -34.37 -18.54 -18.57
N VAL A 71 -34.72 -19.56 -17.81
CA VAL A 71 -34.80 -19.56 -16.36
C VAL A 71 -34.07 -20.76 -15.77
N ILE A 72 -33.62 -20.60 -14.53
CA ILE A 72 -33.17 -21.70 -13.67
C ILE A 72 -34.05 -21.68 -12.42
N GLU A 73 -34.67 -22.82 -12.11
CA GLU A 73 -35.54 -22.95 -10.95
C GLU A 73 -34.77 -23.34 -9.69
N LEU A 74 -34.94 -22.55 -8.63
CA LEU A 74 -34.34 -22.73 -7.31
C LEU A 74 -35.34 -23.34 -6.31
N ALA A 75 -36.08 -24.37 -6.72
CA ALA A 75 -37.08 -25.04 -5.88
C ALA A 75 -36.51 -25.61 -4.56
N HIS A 76 -35.24 -25.98 -4.58
CA HIS A 76 -34.53 -26.56 -3.44
C HIS A 76 -34.25 -25.56 -2.31
N LEU A 77 -34.36 -24.24 -2.56
CA LEU A 77 -34.11 -23.22 -1.55
C LEU A 77 -35.36 -22.99 -0.69
N THR A 78 -35.15 -22.91 0.63
CA THR A 78 -36.19 -22.47 1.57
C THR A 78 -36.57 -21.00 1.32
N PRO A 79 -37.77 -20.55 1.75
CA PRO A 79 -38.17 -19.15 1.62
C PRO A 79 -37.16 -18.15 2.23
N THR A 80 -36.54 -18.51 3.36
CA THR A 80 -35.51 -17.67 4.00
C THR A 80 -34.23 -17.62 3.17
N GLN A 81 -33.77 -18.75 2.63
CA GLN A 81 -32.58 -18.80 1.78
C GLN A 81 -32.78 -18.01 0.49
N LYS A 82 -33.97 -18.05 -0.13
CA LYS A 82 -34.29 -17.23 -1.31
C LYS A 82 -34.16 -15.73 -1.02
N ARG A 83 -34.66 -15.29 0.14
CA ARG A 83 -34.55 -13.88 0.56
C ARG A 83 -33.11 -13.46 0.85
N ALA A 84 -32.32 -14.33 1.49
CA ALA A 84 -30.91 -14.07 1.75
C ALA A 84 -30.09 -14.03 0.45
N TYR A 85 -30.33 -14.98 -0.45
CA TYR A 85 -29.65 -15.06 -1.74
C TYR A 85 -29.90 -13.82 -2.61
N LEU A 86 -31.15 -13.33 -2.63
CA LEU A 86 -31.51 -12.09 -3.34
C LEU A 86 -30.71 -10.86 -2.87
N ILE A 87 -30.28 -10.83 -1.60
CA ILE A 87 -29.39 -9.78 -1.08
C ILE A 87 -27.93 -10.09 -1.43
N ALA A 88 -27.50 -11.34 -1.19
CA ALA A 88 -26.12 -11.77 -1.40
C ALA A 88 -25.66 -11.63 -2.85
N ASP A 89 -26.46 -12.07 -3.82
CA ASP A 89 -26.18 -11.99 -5.27
C ASP A 89 -25.91 -10.54 -5.71
N ASN A 90 -26.68 -9.61 -5.16
CA ASN A 90 -26.52 -8.18 -5.46
C ASN A 90 -25.31 -7.56 -4.76
N ARG A 91 -24.98 -8.00 -3.54
CA ARG A 91 -23.86 -7.46 -2.77
C ARG A 91 -22.51 -8.00 -3.25
N MET A 92 -22.43 -9.30 -3.52
CA MET A 92 -21.20 -9.96 -3.99
C MET A 92 -20.69 -9.37 -5.31
N ALA A 93 -21.60 -9.01 -6.21
CA ALA A 93 -21.24 -8.33 -7.46
C ALA A 93 -20.74 -6.88 -7.27
N LEU A 94 -21.09 -6.23 -6.14
CA LEU A 94 -20.62 -4.87 -5.80
C LEU A 94 -19.33 -4.88 -4.98
N ASP A 95 -18.97 -6.01 -4.36
CA ASP A 95 -17.74 -6.17 -3.60
C ASP A 95 -16.53 -6.53 -4.50
N ALA A 96 -16.76 -6.85 -5.78
CA ALA A 96 -15.71 -7.10 -6.76
C ALA A 96 -15.19 -5.78 -7.35
N GLY A 97 -13.86 -5.61 -7.34
CA GLY A 97 -13.17 -4.53 -8.03
C GLY A 97 -12.64 -4.97 -9.40
N TRP A 98 -12.17 -4.01 -10.19
CA TRP A 98 -11.46 -4.25 -11.44
C TRP A 98 -9.95 -4.14 -11.22
N ASP A 99 -9.18 -4.93 -11.96
CA ASP A 99 -7.78 -4.62 -12.23
C ASP A 99 -7.79 -3.68 -13.44
N ASP A 100 -7.71 -2.37 -13.18
CA ASP A 100 -7.89 -1.34 -14.20
C ASP A 100 -6.84 -1.44 -15.32
N ALA A 101 -5.65 -1.95 -15.03
CA ALA A 101 -4.59 -2.15 -16.03
C ALA A 101 -4.93 -3.30 -16.98
N MET A 102 -5.40 -4.43 -16.44
CA MET A 102 -5.87 -5.55 -17.26
C MET A 102 -7.14 -5.18 -18.04
N LEU A 103 -8.05 -4.45 -17.41
CA LEU A 103 -9.28 -3.98 -18.04
C LEU A 103 -9.00 -3.04 -19.22
N ALA A 104 -8.07 -2.09 -19.07
CA ALA A 104 -7.69 -1.18 -20.13
C ALA A 104 -7.10 -1.92 -21.35
N LEU A 105 -6.25 -2.93 -21.12
CA LEU A 105 -5.69 -3.77 -22.19
C LEU A 105 -6.77 -4.49 -22.99
N GLU A 106 -7.70 -5.15 -22.29
CA GLU A 106 -8.82 -5.86 -22.94
C GLU A 106 -9.71 -4.88 -23.73
N LEU A 107 -9.97 -3.67 -23.19
CA LEU A 107 -10.71 -2.63 -23.89
C LEU A 107 -9.96 -2.11 -25.14
N GLU A 108 -8.64 -1.99 -25.09
CA GLU A 108 -7.81 -1.60 -26.24
C GLU A 108 -7.80 -2.69 -27.32
N GLU A 109 -7.62 -3.95 -26.94
CA GLU A 109 -7.68 -5.09 -27.86
C GLU A 109 -9.05 -5.18 -28.56
N LEU A 110 -10.14 -5.02 -27.80
CA LEU A 110 -11.49 -4.97 -28.37
C LEU A 110 -11.63 -3.80 -29.35
N LYS A 111 -11.10 -2.61 -29.01
CA LYS A 111 -11.12 -1.42 -29.88
C LYS A 111 -10.45 -1.68 -31.24
N LEU A 112 -9.35 -2.45 -31.25
CA LEU A 112 -8.63 -2.82 -32.47
C LEU A 112 -9.40 -3.79 -33.37
N THR A 113 -10.44 -4.45 -32.85
CA THR A 113 -11.29 -5.40 -33.60
C THR A 113 -12.57 -4.77 -34.17
N ASP A 114 -12.68 -3.43 -34.18
CA ASP A 114 -13.90 -2.68 -34.52
C ASP A 114 -15.11 -3.06 -33.63
N PHE A 115 -14.86 -3.56 -32.43
CA PHE A 115 -15.91 -3.94 -31.48
C PHE A 115 -16.56 -2.71 -30.82
N ASP A 116 -17.88 -2.72 -30.65
CA ASP A 116 -18.61 -1.64 -29.96
C ASP A 116 -18.41 -1.73 -28.45
N LEU A 117 -17.46 -0.94 -27.93
CA LEU A 117 -17.11 -0.92 -26.52
C LEU A 117 -18.26 -0.50 -25.59
N SER A 118 -19.32 0.15 -26.10
CA SER A 118 -20.49 0.48 -25.28
C SER A 118 -21.23 -0.77 -24.76
N LEU A 119 -20.97 -1.93 -25.36
CA LEU A 119 -21.53 -3.23 -24.98
C LEU A 119 -20.78 -3.94 -23.83
N THR A 120 -19.66 -3.37 -23.37
CA THR A 120 -18.88 -3.89 -22.24
C THR A 120 -19.51 -3.53 -20.89
N GLY A 121 -20.39 -2.53 -20.88
CA GLY A 121 -21.07 -2.02 -19.68
C GLY A 121 -20.52 -0.68 -19.17
N PHE A 122 -19.29 -0.33 -19.54
CA PHE A 122 -18.67 0.97 -19.28
C PHE A 122 -19.24 2.04 -20.20
N ASP A 123 -19.34 3.28 -19.71
CA ASP A 123 -19.65 4.42 -20.55
C ASP A 123 -18.41 4.99 -21.27
N ALA A 124 -18.65 5.91 -22.22
CA ALA A 124 -17.58 6.42 -23.07
C ALA A 124 -16.53 7.23 -22.30
N ASP A 125 -16.94 7.94 -21.24
CA ASP A 125 -16.05 8.75 -20.43
C ASP A 125 -15.20 7.83 -19.51
N GLU A 126 -15.79 6.75 -18.99
CA GLU A 126 -15.09 5.70 -18.24
C GLU A 126 -14.04 4.99 -19.11
N ILE A 127 -14.41 4.62 -20.34
CA ILE A 127 -13.49 3.98 -21.30
C ILE A 127 -12.36 4.94 -21.69
N GLU A 128 -12.67 6.21 -21.97
CA GLU A 128 -11.65 7.21 -22.31
C GLU A 128 -10.68 7.43 -21.15
N ALA A 129 -11.17 7.50 -19.91
CA ALA A 129 -10.33 7.61 -18.73
C ALA A 129 -9.41 6.39 -18.53
N LEU A 130 -9.93 5.17 -18.71
CA LEU A 130 -9.16 3.92 -18.61
C LEU A 130 -8.08 3.82 -19.70
N LEU A 131 -8.37 4.28 -20.92
CA LEU A 131 -7.43 4.23 -22.06
C LEU A 131 -6.45 5.43 -22.11
N ALA A 132 -6.79 6.56 -21.48
CA ALA A 132 -5.93 7.74 -21.47
C ALA A 132 -4.66 7.56 -20.62
N ASP A 133 -4.69 6.65 -19.64
CA ASP A 133 -3.55 6.39 -18.75
C ASP A 133 -2.36 5.70 -19.46
N GLU A 134 -2.56 5.12 -20.66
CA GLU A 134 -1.50 4.43 -21.42
C GLU A 134 -0.47 5.37 -22.10
N HIS A 135 -0.70 6.69 -22.16
CA HIS A 135 0.31 7.63 -22.70
C HIS A 135 1.35 8.07 -21.66
N THR A 136 1.25 7.54 -20.46
CA THR A 136 2.28 7.63 -19.44
C THR A 136 2.73 6.22 -19.10
N ASP A 137 4.04 5.95 -19.15
CA ASP A 137 4.68 4.82 -18.46
C ASP A 137 4.52 4.93 -16.92
N ALA A 138 3.48 5.60 -16.43
CA ALA A 138 3.09 5.63 -15.05
C ALA A 138 2.37 4.32 -14.76
N GLU A 139 3.07 3.40 -14.09
CA GLU A 139 2.40 2.36 -13.34
C GLU A 139 1.24 2.96 -12.53
N PRO A 140 0.05 2.35 -12.56
CA PRO A 140 -0.99 2.74 -11.63
C PRO A 140 -0.42 2.65 -10.20
N PRO A 141 -0.79 3.56 -9.29
CA PRO A 141 -0.36 3.47 -7.91
C PRO A 141 -0.70 2.09 -7.37
N VAL A 142 0.24 1.48 -6.64
CA VAL A 142 0.18 0.08 -6.15
C VAL A 142 -1.01 -0.18 -5.21
N ASP A 143 -1.85 0.82 -4.92
CA ASP A 143 -2.91 0.66 -3.93
C ASP A 143 -4.18 1.44 -4.29
N GLY A 144 -5.03 0.78 -5.08
CA GLY A 144 -6.48 0.94 -4.99
C GLY A 144 -7.06 0.26 -3.74
N ASN A 145 -6.24 -0.34 -2.86
CA ASN A 145 -6.75 -0.94 -1.64
C ASN A 145 -7.17 0.12 -0.62
N PRO A 146 -8.19 -0.19 0.19
CA PRO A 146 -8.55 0.63 1.34
C PRO A 146 -7.34 0.80 2.29
N PRO A 147 -7.26 1.92 3.01
CA PRO A 147 -6.16 2.17 3.95
C PRO A 147 -5.99 1.02 4.94
N ASP A 148 -4.75 0.55 5.09
CA ASP A 148 -4.41 -0.57 5.96
C ASP A 148 -4.78 -0.26 7.41
N ALA A 149 -5.55 -1.14 8.05
CA ALA A 149 -5.93 -0.97 9.46
C ALA A 149 -4.72 -0.95 10.41
N ALA A 150 -3.61 -1.58 10.04
CA ALA A 150 -2.35 -1.57 10.79
C ALA A 150 -1.66 -0.20 10.77
N ASP A 151 -2.02 0.66 9.83
CA ASP A 151 -1.53 2.03 9.77
C ASP A 151 -2.13 2.95 10.83
N ASN A 152 -3.20 2.52 11.50
CA ASN A 152 -3.73 3.24 12.66
C ASN A 152 -2.70 3.27 13.80
N VAL A 153 -2.52 4.46 14.36
CA VAL A 153 -1.59 4.72 15.46
C VAL A 153 -2.38 4.86 16.75
N PRO A 154 -2.03 4.13 17.83
CA PRO A 154 -2.64 4.32 19.14
C PRO A 154 -2.42 5.72 19.69
N GLU A 155 -3.32 6.17 20.56
CA GLU A 155 -3.15 7.41 21.31
C GLU A 155 -1.87 7.39 22.16
N ILE A 156 -1.22 8.55 22.24
CA ILE A 156 -0.01 8.75 23.07
C ILE A 156 -0.42 8.70 24.55
N PRO A 157 0.18 7.80 25.36
CA PRO A 157 -0.12 7.76 26.78
C PRO A 157 0.42 9.00 27.50
N ALA A 158 -0.37 9.55 28.44
CA ALA A 158 0.06 10.67 29.27
C ALA A 158 1.18 10.30 30.27
N ASN A 159 1.15 9.07 30.79
CA ASN A 159 2.20 8.52 31.66
C ASN A 159 2.80 7.29 30.95
N PRO A 160 4.01 7.40 30.39
CA PRO A 160 4.65 6.29 29.71
C PRO A 160 5.16 5.23 30.69
N VAL A 161 4.99 3.97 30.33
CA VAL A 161 5.53 2.79 31.02
C VAL A 161 7.03 2.69 30.77
N SER A 162 7.47 2.85 29.52
CA SER A 162 8.87 2.78 29.12
C SER A 162 9.71 3.88 29.77
N ARG A 163 11.00 3.61 29.96
CA ARG A 163 11.98 4.54 30.53
C ARG A 163 13.27 4.50 29.72
N PRO A 164 14.06 5.59 29.66
CA PRO A 164 15.37 5.58 29.01
C PRO A 164 16.25 4.41 29.48
N GLY A 165 16.84 3.69 28.54
CA GLY A 165 17.65 2.49 28.77
C GLY A 165 16.87 1.18 28.74
N ASP A 166 15.54 1.19 28.78
CA ASP A 166 14.74 -0.03 28.61
C ASP A 166 14.93 -0.59 27.19
N VAL A 167 15.19 -1.90 27.12
CA VAL A 167 15.18 -2.66 25.87
C VAL A 167 14.00 -3.62 25.90
N TRP A 168 13.07 -3.43 24.99
CA TRP A 168 11.92 -4.31 24.78
C TRP A 168 12.23 -5.32 23.68
N ALA A 169 12.00 -6.60 23.96
CA ALA A 169 11.99 -7.66 22.97
C ALA A 169 10.56 -7.85 22.47
N LEU A 170 10.35 -7.76 21.15
CA LEU A 170 9.07 -8.02 20.50
C LEU A 170 9.29 -9.22 19.56
N GLY A 171 9.18 -10.43 20.11
CA GLY A 171 9.70 -11.63 19.43
C GLY A 171 11.20 -11.50 19.13
N PRO A 172 11.64 -11.63 17.86
CA PRO A 172 13.05 -11.46 17.50
C PRO A 172 13.49 -9.99 17.41
N HIS A 173 12.55 -9.04 17.41
CA HIS A 173 12.85 -7.60 17.32
C HIS A 173 13.33 -7.03 18.64
N ARG A 174 13.99 -5.87 18.58
CA ARG A 174 14.30 -5.07 19.76
C ARG A 174 13.99 -3.60 19.53
N LEU A 175 13.39 -2.98 20.53
CA LEU A 175 13.15 -1.55 20.62
C LEU A 175 13.80 -1.03 21.89
N ILE A 176 14.72 -0.07 21.78
CA ILE A 176 15.33 0.60 22.94
C ILE A 176 14.80 2.02 23.09
N CYS A 177 14.50 2.41 24.33
CA CYS A 177 14.23 3.80 24.67
C CYS A 177 15.56 4.54 24.89
N GLY A 178 15.95 5.45 24.01
CA GLY A 178 17.22 6.16 24.13
C GLY A 178 17.60 7.02 22.92
N ASP A 179 18.76 7.65 23.00
CA ASP A 179 19.31 8.50 21.94
C ASP A 179 20.07 7.65 20.90
N ALA A 180 19.67 7.74 19.63
CA ALA A 180 20.31 7.02 18.54
C ALA A 180 21.73 7.53 18.21
N ALA A 181 22.12 8.71 18.69
CA ALA A 181 23.48 9.22 18.58
C ALA A 181 24.42 8.67 19.66
N ASP A 182 23.89 8.00 20.69
CA ASP A 182 24.69 7.43 21.76
C ASP A 182 25.04 5.95 21.50
N SER A 183 26.33 5.69 21.23
CA SER A 183 26.85 4.33 21.06
C SER A 183 26.57 3.39 22.25
N ALA A 184 26.41 3.92 23.47
CA ALA A 184 26.07 3.14 24.66
C ALA A 184 24.61 2.65 24.63
N VAL A 185 23.73 3.32 23.87
CA VAL A 185 22.34 2.89 23.57
C VAL A 185 22.36 1.88 22.42
N ILE A 186 23.13 2.15 21.36
CA ILE A 186 23.19 1.26 20.18
C ILE A 186 23.79 -0.12 20.50
N THR A 187 24.82 -0.17 21.35
CA THR A 187 25.53 -1.42 21.70
C THR A 187 24.60 -2.51 22.28
N PRO A 188 23.82 -2.27 23.35
CA PRO A 188 22.90 -3.27 23.89
C PRO A 188 21.73 -3.59 22.95
N LEU A 189 21.26 -2.62 22.15
CA LEU A 189 20.23 -2.86 21.14
C LEU A 189 20.71 -3.91 20.12
N MET A 190 21.87 -3.67 19.51
CA MET A 190 22.41 -4.49 18.45
C MET A 190 22.98 -5.82 18.96
N ALA A 191 23.55 -5.85 20.18
CA ALA A 191 24.21 -7.02 20.78
C ALA A 191 25.15 -7.77 19.81
N GLY A 192 25.92 -7.01 19.02
CA GLY A 192 26.88 -7.55 18.04
C GLY A 192 26.30 -7.82 16.65
N ASP A 193 24.98 -7.72 16.45
CA ASP A 193 24.37 -7.78 15.14
C ASP A 193 24.84 -6.62 14.24
N ARG A 194 24.76 -6.81 12.92
CA ARG A 194 24.95 -5.74 11.93
C ARG A 194 23.79 -5.72 10.95
N ALA A 195 23.27 -4.52 10.68
CA ALA A 195 22.12 -4.33 9.80
C ALA A 195 22.49 -4.40 8.31
N ARG A 196 21.59 -4.93 7.51
CA ARG A 196 21.67 -4.94 6.03
C ARG A 196 21.00 -3.73 5.42
N VAL A 197 19.94 -3.25 6.06
CA VAL A 197 19.22 -2.06 5.63
C VAL A 197 18.94 -1.16 6.82
N CYS A 198 19.19 0.13 6.64
CA CYS A 198 18.68 1.18 7.50
C CYS A 198 17.72 1.98 6.64
N PHE A 199 16.43 1.88 6.92
CA PHE A 199 15.44 2.79 6.35
C PHE A 199 14.91 3.63 7.51
N THR A 200 14.84 4.94 7.32
CA THR A 200 14.44 5.85 8.39
C THR A 200 13.91 7.17 7.86
N SER A 201 13.09 7.85 8.66
CA SER A 201 12.59 9.21 8.39
C SER A 201 12.89 10.09 9.59
N PRO A 202 14.05 10.76 9.61
CA PRO A 202 14.42 11.66 10.69
C PRO A 202 13.42 12.83 10.82
N PRO A 203 13.32 13.44 12.01
CA PRO A 203 12.49 14.61 12.20
C PRO A 203 12.93 15.78 11.29
N TYR A 204 11.97 16.43 10.62
CA TYR A 204 12.24 17.48 9.63
C TYR A 204 12.56 18.81 10.34
N GLY A 205 13.75 19.37 10.08
CA GLY A 205 14.34 20.55 10.73
C GLY A 205 13.35 21.66 11.14
N ASN A 206 12.87 21.56 12.37
CA ASN A 206 12.01 22.53 13.06
C ASN A 206 10.68 22.89 12.38
N GLN A 207 10.07 21.98 11.61
CA GLN A 207 8.71 22.19 11.08
C GLN A 207 7.58 21.91 12.09
N ARG A 208 7.89 21.33 13.26
CA ARG A 208 6.89 20.81 14.21
C ARG A 208 7.34 20.96 15.65
N ASP A 209 6.36 21.14 16.54
CA ASP A 209 6.55 21.10 17.99
C ASP A 209 6.75 19.65 18.43
N TYR A 210 8.00 19.19 18.45
CA TYR A 210 8.37 17.96 19.14
C TYR A 210 8.38 18.20 20.66
N THR A 211 8.02 17.21 21.47
CA THR A 211 8.03 17.28 22.95
C THR A 211 9.41 17.67 23.52
N SER A 212 10.48 17.52 22.73
CA SER A 212 11.85 17.92 23.04
C SER A 212 12.22 19.39 22.79
N GLY A 213 11.28 20.25 22.35
CA GLY A 213 11.54 21.70 22.20
C GLY A 213 12.10 22.13 20.83
N GLY A 214 11.86 21.34 19.79
CA GLY A 214 12.29 21.63 18.42
C GLY A 214 13.75 21.25 18.15
N ILE A 215 14.10 21.07 16.88
CA ILE A 215 15.45 20.70 16.43
C ILE A 215 16.13 21.94 15.89
N THR A 216 16.97 22.54 16.72
CA THR A 216 17.75 23.73 16.38
C THR A 216 19.00 23.41 15.55
N ASP A 217 19.63 22.26 15.79
CA ASP A 217 20.79 21.76 15.04
C ASP A 217 20.50 20.39 14.39
N TRP A 218 19.77 20.44 13.26
CA TRP A 218 19.42 19.24 12.51
C TRP A 218 20.65 18.54 11.90
N ASP A 219 21.63 19.30 11.42
CA ASP A 219 22.86 18.75 10.84
C ASP A 219 23.71 18.06 11.92
N GLY A 220 23.83 18.64 13.11
CA GLY A 220 24.47 18.00 14.27
C GLY A 220 23.81 16.69 14.68
N LEU A 221 22.46 16.67 14.80
CA LEU A 221 21.69 15.46 15.08
C LEU A 221 21.98 14.35 14.06
N MET A 222 21.85 14.66 12.77
CA MET A 222 22.05 13.70 11.69
C MET A 222 23.51 13.21 11.65
N ARG A 223 24.49 14.07 11.90
CA ARG A 223 25.89 13.64 11.97
C ARG A 223 26.17 12.74 13.17
N GLY A 224 25.57 13.03 14.33
CA GLY A 224 25.67 12.21 15.53
C GLY A 224 25.18 10.78 15.28
N VAL A 225 23.96 10.63 14.76
CA VAL A 225 23.35 9.33 14.48
C VAL A 225 24.10 8.56 13.38
N PHE A 226 24.46 9.24 12.29
CA PHE A 226 25.01 8.56 11.11
C PHE A 226 26.52 8.32 11.17
N ALA A 227 27.23 8.82 12.20
CA ALA A 227 28.67 8.63 12.36
C ALA A 227 29.05 7.18 12.66
N ASP A 228 28.21 6.46 13.41
CA ASP A 228 28.49 5.09 13.86
C ASP A 228 27.30 4.15 13.63
N LEU A 229 26.76 4.15 12.39
CA LEU A 229 25.69 3.22 12.05
C LEU A 229 26.17 1.76 12.16
N PRO A 230 25.41 0.87 12.83
CA PRO A 230 25.76 -0.54 13.00
C PRO A 230 25.46 -1.38 11.75
N MET A 231 25.93 -0.92 10.60
CA MET A 231 25.68 -1.54 9.29
C MET A 231 26.76 -2.55 8.94
N SER A 232 26.39 -3.59 8.20
CA SER A 232 27.31 -4.45 7.45
C SER A 232 28.01 -3.67 6.32
N ASP A 233 29.09 -4.23 5.75
CA ASP A 233 29.88 -3.55 4.71
C ASP A 233 29.11 -3.34 3.40
N ASP A 234 28.20 -4.26 3.07
CA ASP A 234 27.25 -4.20 1.96
C ASP A 234 25.88 -3.66 2.39
N GLY A 235 25.79 -3.07 3.59
CA GLY A 235 24.59 -2.44 4.09
C GLY A 235 24.13 -1.25 3.23
N GLN A 236 22.83 -1.11 3.09
CA GLN A 236 22.18 -0.01 2.37
C GLN A 236 21.49 0.94 3.35
N VAL A 237 21.68 2.25 3.18
CA VAL A 237 21.11 3.28 4.05
C VAL A 237 20.19 4.17 3.23
N LEU A 238 18.91 4.19 3.56
CA LEU A 238 17.86 4.93 2.86
C LEU A 238 17.18 5.89 3.83
N VAL A 239 17.21 7.18 3.51
CA VAL A 239 16.72 8.24 4.41
C VAL A 239 15.63 9.03 3.70
N ASN A 240 14.42 8.94 4.23
CA ASN A 240 13.25 9.66 3.76
C ASN A 240 13.22 11.09 4.33
N LEU A 241 13.13 12.10 3.48
CA LEU A 241 13.11 13.51 3.87
C LEU A 241 12.11 14.31 3.01
N GLY A 242 11.24 15.06 3.68
CA GLY A 242 10.29 15.97 3.06
C GLY A 242 10.85 17.36 2.78
N LEU A 243 10.20 18.08 1.87
CA LEU A 243 10.56 19.46 1.51
C LEU A 243 10.24 20.44 2.64
N ILE A 244 11.20 21.31 2.95
CA ILE A 244 10.96 22.49 3.79
C ILE A 244 10.87 23.71 2.91
N HIS A 245 9.78 24.47 3.06
CA HIS A 245 9.60 25.77 2.43
C HIS A 245 9.58 26.86 3.49
N ARG A 246 10.34 27.93 3.26
CA ARG A 246 10.36 29.13 4.11
C ARG A 246 10.60 30.34 3.22
N ASP A 247 9.87 31.43 3.44
CA ASP A 247 10.05 32.69 2.72
C ASP A 247 10.05 32.55 1.18
N ASN A 248 9.14 31.72 0.64
CA ASN A 248 9.03 31.38 -0.80
C ASN A 248 10.25 30.67 -1.41
N GLU A 249 11.11 30.08 -0.59
CA GLU A 249 12.29 29.31 -1.00
C GLU A 249 12.17 27.84 -0.53
N VAL A 250 12.67 26.90 -1.34
CA VAL A 250 12.92 25.53 -0.89
C VAL A 250 14.23 25.54 -0.11
N ILE A 251 14.20 25.10 1.14
CA ILE A 251 15.38 25.03 1.99
C ILE A 251 16.02 23.64 1.85
N PRO A 252 17.20 23.49 1.23
CA PRO A 252 17.88 22.20 1.08
C PRO A 252 18.66 21.86 2.36
N TYR A 253 17.95 21.72 3.47
CA TYR A 253 18.54 21.54 4.81
C TYR A 253 19.42 20.28 4.95
N TRP A 254 19.26 19.32 4.04
CA TRP A 254 20.05 18.09 3.98
C TRP A 254 21.42 18.22 3.31
N ASP A 255 21.70 19.30 2.55
CA ASP A 255 22.90 19.38 1.69
C ASP A 255 24.22 19.20 2.48
N GLY A 256 24.31 19.83 3.65
CA GLY A 256 25.47 19.70 4.55
C GLY A 256 25.71 18.27 5.00
N TRP A 257 24.65 17.59 5.44
CA TRP A 257 24.71 16.21 5.88
C TRP A 257 24.98 15.24 4.72
N VAL A 258 24.32 15.41 3.57
CA VAL A 258 24.53 14.58 2.36
C VAL A 258 25.98 14.69 1.87
N ALA A 259 26.58 15.89 1.91
CA ALA A 259 27.99 16.08 1.61
C ALA A 259 28.90 15.43 2.67
N TRP A 260 28.55 15.56 3.94
CA TRP A 260 29.30 14.97 5.06
C TRP A 260 29.28 13.44 5.04
N MET A 261 28.18 12.79 4.68
CA MET A 261 28.08 11.32 4.58
C MET A 261 29.20 10.72 3.73
N ARG A 262 29.63 11.43 2.67
CA ARG A 262 30.76 11.02 1.83
C ARG A 262 32.08 10.91 2.60
N THR A 263 32.29 11.78 3.60
CA THR A 263 33.48 11.76 4.46
C THR A 263 33.51 10.55 5.40
N GLN A 264 32.34 9.96 5.67
CA GLN A 264 32.17 8.73 6.47
C GLN A 264 32.21 7.45 5.61
N GLY A 265 32.61 7.55 4.34
CA GLY A 265 32.68 6.44 3.40
C GLY A 265 31.35 6.05 2.76
N TRP A 266 30.25 6.73 3.09
CA TRP A 266 28.94 6.50 2.47
C TRP A 266 28.85 7.20 1.12
N ARG A 267 28.69 6.41 0.06
CA ARG A 267 28.58 6.93 -1.30
C ARG A 267 27.11 7.24 -1.57
N ARG A 268 26.81 8.43 -2.12
CA ARG A 268 25.50 8.76 -2.70
C ARG A 268 25.27 7.82 -3.88
N PHE A 269 24.55 6.73 -3.64
CA PHE A 269 24.42 5.64 -4.59
C PHE A 269 23.22 5.87 -5.50
N ALA A 270 22.10 6.30 -4.94
CA ALA A 270 20.91 6.65 -5.69
C ALA A 270 20.07 7.70 -4.95
N TRP A 271 19.08 8.23 -5.66
CA TRP A 271 18.09 9.16 -5.16
C TRP A 271 16.75 8.70 -5.72
N TYR A 272 15.80 8.38 -4.84
CA TYR A 272 14.44 8.00 -5.22
C TYR A 272 13.43 9.09 -4.81
N VAL A 273 12.29 9.09 -5.49
CA VAL A 273 11.15 9.92 -5.14
C VAL A 273 10.07 9.00 -4.59
N TRP A 274 9.60 9.26 -3.38
CA TRP A 274 8.37 8.65 -2.89
C TRP A 274 7.19 9.49 -3.35
N ASP A 275 6.41 8.97 -4.30
CA ASP A 275 5.14 9.53 -4.72
C ASP A 275 4.06 9.18 -3.69
N GLN A 276 3.58 10.20 -2.99
CA GLN A 276 2.56 10.10 -1.95
C GLN A 276 1.14 10.14 -2.53
N GLY A 277 1.01 10.31 -3.85
CA GLY A 277 -0.24 10.56 -4.54
C GLY A 277 -0.70 12.02 -4.46
N PRO A 278 -1.98 12.29 -4.79
CA PRO A 278 -2.49 13.65 -4.91
C PRO A 278 -2.26 14.51 -3.66
N GLY A 279 -1.70 15.71 -3.87
CA GLY A 279 -1.53 16.73 -2.84
C GLY A 279 -2.86 17.23 -2.26
N MET A 280 -2.81 17.93 -1.12
CA MET A 280 -4.04 18.48 -0.52
C MET A 280 -4.53 19.69 -1.33
N PRO A 281 -5.86 19.90 -1.46
CA PRO A 281 -6.38 21.12 -2.07
C PRO A 281 -5.93 22.37 -1.31
N GLY A 282 -5.52 23.41 -2.03
CA GLY A 282 -5.05 24.66 -1.44
C GLY A 282 -4.42 25.58 -2.48
N ASP A 283 -4.18 26.84 -2.09
CA ASP A 283 -3.54 27.86 -2.94
C ASP A 283 -2.00 27.77 -2.93
N TRP A 284 -1.42 27.08 -1.94
CA TRP A 284 0.02 26.76 -1.83
C TRP A 284 0.98 27.94 -2.06
N ALA A 285 0.51 29.17 -1.85
CA ALA A 285 1.21 30.41 -2.14
C ALA A 285 1.78 30.46 -3.57
N GLY A 286 0.97 30.03 -4.56
CA GLY A 286 1.35 30.05 -5.99
C GLY A 286 2.25 28.90 -6.44
N ARG A 287 2.42 27.86 -5.64
CA ARG A 287 3.14 26.63 -5.98
C ARG A 287 2.18 25.47 -6.25
N PHE A 288 2.69 24.37 -6.80
CA PHE A 288 1.93 23.13 -6.85
C PHE A 288 1.85 22.48 -5.47
N ALA A 289 0.76 21.73 -5.24
CA ALA A 289 0.58 20.97 -4.02
C ALA A 289 1.70 19.92 -3.88
N PRO A 290 2.35 19.80 -2.71
CA PRO A 290 3.34 18.77 -2.47
C PRO A 290 2.68 17.39 -2.49
N SER A 291 3.25 16.50 -3.30
CA SER A 291 2.79 15.13 -3.54
C SER A 291 3.91 14.10 -3.40
N PHE A 292 5.10 14.50 -2.96
CA PHE A 292 6.24 13.60 -2.89
C PHE A 292 7.22 13.96 -1.77
N GLU A 293 8.03 12.98 -1.38
CA GLU A 293 9.22 13.15 -0.55
C GLU A 293 10.43 12.49 -1.22
N PHE A 294 11.63 12.79 -0.73
CA PHE A 294 12.87 12.23 -1.26
C PHE A 294 13.36 11.08 -0.38
N VAL A 295 13.84 10.01 -1.01
CA VAL A 295 14.56 8.93 -0.34
C VAL A 295 16.01 8.93 -0.83
N PHE A 296 16.91 9.41 0.02
CA PHE A 296 18.34 9.45 -0.25
C PHE A 296 18.97 8.09 0.06
N HIS A 297 19.63 7.48 -0.93
CA HIS A 297 20.19 6.13 -0.79
C HIS A 297 21.72 6.15 -0.83
N PHE A 298 22.32 5.64 0.25
CA PHE A 298 23.75 5.52 0.44
C PHE A 298 24.20 4.07 0.58
N ASN A 299 25.41 3.79 0.09
CA ASN A 299 26.08 2.51 0.36
C ASN A 299 27.60 2.64 0.41
N ARG A 300 28.26 1.63 1.00
CA ARG A 300 29.72 1.45 0.91
C ARG A 300 30.08 0.48 -0.21
N GLN A 301 29.31 -0.58 -0.36
CA GLN A 301 29.39 -1.54 -1.45
C GLN A 301 28.05 -1.64 -2.18
N SER A 302 28.11 -1.87 -3.49
CA SER A 302 26.90 -1.97 -4.32
C SER A 302 26.32 -3.36 -4.21
N ARG A 303 25.02 -3.46 -3.91
CA ARG A 303 24.24 -4.69 -3.97
C ARG A 303 23.21 -4.57 -5.09
N LYS A 304 22.89 -5.68 -5.75
CA LYS A 304 21.75 -5.73 -6.66
C LYS A 304 20.44 -5.71 -5.84
N PRO A 305 19.46 -4.87 -6.17
CA PRO A 305 18.15 -4.94 -5.54
C PRO A 305 17.44 -6.25 -5.92
N ASN A 306 16.59 -6.71 -5.01
CA ASN A 306 15.69 -7.83 -5.25
C ASN A 306 14.64 -7.42 -6.30
N LYS A 307 14.19 -8.41 -7.08
CA LYS A 307 13.15 -8.22 -8.07
C LYS A 307 11.79 -8.49 -7.43
N ILE A 308 11.14 -7.43 -6.97
CA ILE A 308 9.93 -7.52 -6.14
C ILE A 308 8.67 -7.00 -6.85
N VAL A 309 8.84 -6.27 -7.96
CA VAL A 309 7.71 -5.72 -8.71
C VAL A 309 7.32 -6.73 -9.80
N PRO A 310 6.05 -7.11 -9.94
CA PRO A 310 5.60 -7.92 -11.07
C PRO A 310 6.00 -7.31 -12.42
N CYS A 311 6.49 -8.14 -13.33
CA CYS A 311 6.85 -7.72 -14.68
C CYS A 311 5.65 -7.87 -15.60
N LYS A 312 5.15 -6.76 -16.17
CA LYS A 312 4.06 -6.75 -17.18
C LYS A 312 4.32 -7.70 -18.35
N HIS A 313 5.60 -7.96 -18.66
CA HIS A 313 6.00 -8.79 -19.78
C HIS A 313 6.43 -10.22 -19.39
N ALA A 314 6.19 -10.64 -18.15
CA ALA A 314 6.51 -11.98 -17.66
C ALA A 314 6.07 -13.07 -18.66
N GLY A 315 6.96 -14.03 -18.96
CA GLY A 315 6.69 -15.13 -19.89
C GLY A 315 6.79 -14.77 -21.38
N GLN A 316 6.93 -13.49 -21.76
CA GLN A 316 7.12 -13.09 -23.15
C GLN A 316 8.57 -13.35 -23.60
N GLU A 317 8.74 -14.00 -24.75
CA GLU A 317 10.04 -14.28 -25.38
C GLU A 317 10.55 -13.12 -26.28
N SER A 318 9.67 -12.18 -26.60
CA SER A 318 9.97 -11.00 -27.43
C SER A 318 9.03 -9.85 -27.07
N HIS A 319 9.55 -8.62 -27.09
CA HIS A 319 8.76 -7.39 -26.98
C HIS A 319 8.63 -6.65 -28.32
N LEU A 320 8.91 -7.35 -29.44
CA LEU A 320 8.54 -6.85 -30.76
C LEU A 320 7.03 -7.00 -30.89
N ARG A 321 6.33 -5.87 -30.99
CA ARG A 321 4.95 -5.86 -31.43
C ARG A 321 4.88 -6.44 -32.85
N ALA A 322 3.70 -6.92 -33.26
CA ALA A 322 3.51 -7.53 -34.57
C ALA A 322 3.89 -6.61 -35.76
N ASP A 323 3.92 -5.29 -35.52
CA ASP A 323 4.33 -4.24 -36.46
C ASP A 323 5.86 -3.97 -36.49
N GLY A 324 6.65 -4.70 -35.67
CA GLY A 324 8.10 -4.53 -35.55
C GLY A 324 8.55 -3.37 -34.65
N SER A 325 7.62 -2.68 -33.98
CA SER A 325 7.96 -1.65 -32.99
C SER A 325 8.36 -2.28 -31.66
N SER A 326 9.22 -1.58 -30.91
CA SER A 326 9.70 -2.02 -29.60
C SER A 326 9.92 -0.80 -28.71
N THR A 327 9.61 -0.95 -27.43
CA THR A 327 9.92 0.02 -26.35
C THR A 327 11.38 -0.10 -25.88
N ALA A 328 12.19 -0.97 -26.49
CA ALA A 328 13.56 -1.17 -26.06
C ALA A 328 14.45 0.06 -26.30
N MET A 329 15.36 0.29 -25.36
CA MET A 329 16.29 1.40 -25.38
C MET A 329 17.19 1.30 -26.62
N ARG A 330 17.19 2.34 -27.46
CA ARG A 330 18.05 2.39 -28.64
C ARG A 330 19.50 2.54 -28.21
N GLY A 331 20.39 1.75 -28.79
CA GLY A 331 21.83 1.95 -28.67
C GLY A 331 22.24 3.30 -29.27
N LYS A 332 23.47 3.76 -28.96
CA LYS A 332 24.04 5.01 -29.50
C LYS A 332 23.98 5.14 -31.02
N ASN A 333 23.87 4.01 -31.74
CA ASN A 333 23.85 3.93 -33.20
C ASN A 333 22.42 3.91 -33.77
N GLY A 334 21.38 4.02 -32.93
CA GLY A 334 19.97 3.92 -33.31
C GLY A 334 19.42 2.50 -33.40
N GLU A 335 20.29 1.48 -33.29
CA GLU A 335 19.92 0.06 -33.25
C GLU A 335 19.07 -0.23 -32.00
N VAL A 336 17.95 -0.93 -32.19
CA VAL A 336 17.08 -1.40 -31.12
C VAL A 336 17.73 -2.67 -30.55
N GLY A 337 18.29 -2.60 -29.35
CA GLY A 337 18.77 -3.80 -28.65
C GLY A 337 17.58 -4.58 -28.11
N GLY A 338 17.55 -5.90 -28.23
CA GLY A 338 16.58 -6.72 -27.51
C GLY A 338 16.80 -6.66 -25.99
N TRP A 339 15.74 -6.70 -25.19
CA TRP A 339 15.87 -6.87 -23.73
C TRP A 339 16.44 -8.26 -23.45
N THR A 340 17.70 -8.32 -22.99
CA THR A 340 18.42 -9.47 -22.39
C THR A 340 18.22 -10.87 -22.97
N ALA A 341 19.33 -11.48 -23.42
CA ALA A 341 19.52 -12.90 -23.76
C ALA A 341 18.44 -13.50 -24.68
N ALA A 342 18.63 -13.33 -25.99
CA ALA A 342 17.80 -13.96 -27.03
C ALA A 342 17.45 -15.42 -26.68
N GLY A 343 16.15 -15.75 -26.65
CA GLY A 343 15.65 -17.10 -26.38
C GLY A 343 15.44 -17.43 -24.89
N GLN A 344 15.29 -16.44 -24.02
CA GLN A 344 14.84 -16.63 -22.63
C GLN A 344 13.55 -15.84 -22.38
N PRO A 345 12.52 -16.43 -21.76
CA PRO A 345 11.32 -15.70 -21.39
C PRO A 345 11.65 -14.65 -20.33
N THR A 346 10.94 -13.52 -20.40
CA THR A 346 11.05 -12.44 -19.42
C THR A 346 10.64 -12.94 -18.04
N GLN A 347 11.40 -12.56 -17.01
CA GLN A 347 11.19 -13.00 -15.63
C GLN A 347 9.90 -12.45 -15.03
N ASP A 348 9.32 -13.19 -14.09
CA ASP A 348 8.04 -12.85 -13.44
C ASP A 348 8.07 -11.51 -12.71
N ASN A 349 9.22 -11.18 -12.10
CA ASN A 349 9.42 -9.92 -11.39
C ASN A 349 10.59 -9.12 -11.98
N ARG A 350 10.53 -7.80 -11.78
CA ARG A 350 11.54 -6.81 -12.16
C ARG A 350 12.05 -6.03 -10.95
N ILE A 351 13.15 -5.31 -11.17
CA ILE A 351 13.69 -4.37 -10.18
C ILE A 351 12.71 -3.18 -10.07
N PRO A 352 12.45 -2.69 -8.85
CA PRO A 352 11.74 -1.44 -8.62
C PRO A 352 12.24 -0.25 -9.43
N ASP A 353 11.33 0.62 -9.86
CA ASP A 353 11.69 1.91 -10.46
C ASP A 353 12.15 2.93 -9.41
N SER A 354 12.74 4.04 -9.88
CA SER A 354 13.24 5.11 -9.00
C SER A 354 12.16 6.02 -8.42
N VAL A 355 10.90 5.81 -8.81
CA VAL A 355 9.71 6.46 -8.22
C VAL A 355 8.93 5.40 -7.46
N ILE A 356 8.92 5.52 -6.13
CA ILE A 356 8.22 4.59 -5.24
C ILE A 356 6.79 5.09 -5.13
N ARG A 357 5.83 4.35 -5.69
CA ARG A 357 4.42 4.74 -5.73
C ARG A 357 3.66 4.06 -4.60
N VAL A 358 3.60 4.73 -3.45
CA VAL A 358 2.89 4.25 -2.26
C VAL A 358 2.01 5.40 -1.75
N MET A 359 0.70 5.23 -1.80
CA MET A 359 -0.25 6.27 -1.40
C MET A 359 -0.10 6.61 0.08
N ARG A 360 -0.03 7.90 0.42
CA ARG A 360 -0.13 8.32 1.84
C ARG A 360 -1.56 8.11 2.35
N HIS A 361 -1.67 7.99 3.67
CA HIS A 361 -2.97 7.96 4.34
C HIS A 361 -3.85 9.15 4.00
N LYS A 362 -5.08 8.88 3.55
CA LYS A 362 -6.15 9.87 3.33
C LYS A 362 -7.34 9.57 4.26
N GLY A 363 -7.06 9.38 5.55
CA GLY A 363 -8.11 9.15 6.55
C GLY A 363 -8.57 10.44 7.23
N LYS A 364 -9.88 10.58 7.49
CA LYS A 364 -10.36 11.54 8.50
C LYS A 364 -9.97 11.02 9.88
N ILE A 365 -9.16 11.79 10.59
CA ILE A 365 -8.87 11.56 12.01
C ILE A 365 -10.05 12.12 12.81
N GLY A 366 -10.50 11.39 13.83
CA GLY A 366 -11.53 11.84 14.77
C GLY A 366 -11.15 13.13 15.51
N GLU A 367 -12.06 13.64 16.33
CA GLU A 367 -11.90 14.91 17.04
C GLU A 367 -10.59 15.00 17.83
N GLY A 368 -9.60 15.72 17.29
CA GLY A 368 -8.71 16.54 18.11
C GLY A 368 -7.22 16.21 18.21
N ILE A 369 -6.65 15.21 17.53
CA ILE A 369 -5.18 15.00 17.56
C ILE A 369 -4.64 14.59 16.18
N ASP A 370 -3.95 15.51 15.51
CA ASP A 370 -3.08 15.20 14.37
C ASP A 370 -1.90 14.36 14.86
N HIS A 371 -1.76 13.11 14.42
CA HIS A 371 -0.50 12.39 14.61
C HIS A 371 0.54 12.89 13.60
N PRO A 372 1.68 13.44 14.06
CA PRO A 372 2.68 14.01 13.18
C PRO A 372 3.48 12.92 12.44
N ALA A 373 3.34 12.86 11.10
CA ALA A 373 4.16 12.10 10.14
C ALA A 373 4.36 10.61 10.46
N VAL A 374 3.37 9.82 10.06
CA VAL A 374 3.56 8.38 9.87
C VAL A 374 3.46 8.08 8.39
N PHE A 375 4.56 7.64 7.78
CA PHE A 375 4.51 7.05 6.46
C PHE A 375 3.79 5.69 6.55
N PRO A 376 3.07 5.25 5.50
CA PRO A 376 2.37 3.96 5.49
C PRO A 376 3.35 2.79 5.62
N ILE A 377 2.93 1.68 6.23
CA ILE A 377 3.73 0.45 6.37
C ILE A 377 4.23 -0.08 5.01
N ALA A 378 3.46 0.12 3.93
CA ALA A 378 3.86 -0.31 2.59
C ALA A 378 5.17 0.33 2.08
N LEU A 379 5.50 1.55 2.51
CA LEU A 379 6.74 2.23 2.10
C LEU A 379 8.02 1.53 2.61
N PRO A 380 8.20 1.30 3.92
CA PRO A 380 9.30 0.49 4.41
C PRO A 380 9.24 -0.94 3.88
N GLU A 381 8.08 -1.59 3.78
CA GLU A 381 7.99 -2.95 3.20
C GLU A 381 8.65 -3.03 1.83
N PHE A 382 8.30 -2.11 0.93
CA PHE A 382 8.88 -2.01 -0.40
C PHE A 382 10.41 -1.89 -0.37
N ILE A 383 10.94 -1.04 0.51
CA ILE A 383 12.39 -0.81 0.64
C ILE A 383 13.10 -2.01 1.25
N LEU A 384 12.54 -2.59 2.32
CA LEU A 384 13.08 -3.76 2.99
C LEU A 384 13.12 -4.95 2.05
N GLU A 385 12.06 -5.19 1.27
CA GLU A 385 12.02 -6.27 0.30
C GLU A 385 13.00 -6.05 -0.86
N ALA A 386 13.18 -4.81 -1.31
CA ALA A 386 14.08 -4.47 -2.39
C ALA A 386 15.57 -4.62 -2.00
N TYR A 387 15.94 -4.33 -0.75
CA TYR A 387 17.35 -4.24 -0.33
C TYR A 387 17.79 -5.17 0.80
N SER A 388 16.92 -6.08 1.24
CA SER A 388 17.25 -7.13 2.22
C SER A 388 16.47 -8.41 1.95
N ASP A 389 16.90 -9.51 2.55
CA ASP A 389 16.23 -10.80 2.48
C ASP A 389 15.56 -11.15 3.82
N ALA A 390 14.65 -12.12 3.84
CA ALA A 390 14.01 -12.56 5.09
C ALA A 390 15.07 -13.03 6.11
N GLY A 391 14.88 -12.66 7.38
CA GLY A 391 15.85 -12.90 8.46
C GLY A 391 16.95 -11.85 8.59
N ASP A 392 17.13 -10.96 7.61
CA ASP A 392 18.11 -9.88 7.72
C ASP A 392 17.72 -8.86 8.80
N ILE A 393 18.74 -8.23 9.38
CA ILE A 393 18.57 -7.20 10.39
C ILE A 393 18.32 -5.82 9.73
N VAL A 394 17.30 -5.13 10.20
CA VAL A 394 16.92 -3.77 9.85
C VAL A 394 17.26 -2.85 11.02
N PHE A 395 17.96 -1.75 10.75
CA PHE A 395 18.21 -0.71 11.76
C PHE A 395 17.31 0.49 11.53
N GLU A 396 16.62 0.95 12.57
CA GLU A 396 15.71 2.10 12.53
C GLU A 396 16.04 3.07 13.68
N PRO A 397 16.82 4.14 13.46
CA PRO A 397 17.24 5.07 14.51
C PRO A 397 16.15 6.05 14.96
N PHE A 398 15.04 6.19 14.22
CA PHE A 398 13.96 7.14 14.53
C PHE A 398 12.60 6.42 14.45
N CYS A 399 12.38 5.48 15.38
CA CYS A 399 11.29 4.51 15.31
C CYS A 399 9.89 5.14 15.35
N GLY A 400 9.69 6.22 16.12
CA GLY A 400 8.40 6.88 16.27
C GLY A 400 7.32 5.89 16.70
N SER A 401 6.25 5.79 15.91
CA SER A 401 5.14 4.86 16.14
C SER A 401 5.41 3.40 15.69
N GLY A 402 6.63 3.07 15.27
CA GLY A 402 7.03 1.69 14.96
C GLY A 402 6.73 1.19 13.55
N THR A 403 6.44 2.06 12.58
CA THR A 403 6.07 1.63 11.21
C THR A 403 7.08 0.67 10.57
N THR A 404 8.38 1.01 10.59
CA THR A 404 9.44 0.14 10.04
C THR A 404 9.53 -1.19 10.77
N MET A 405 9.23 -1.23 12.08
CA MET A 405 9.20 -2.47 12.86
C MET A 405 8.02 -3.37 12.46
N LEU A 406 6.83 -2.79 12.22
CA LEU A 406 5.68 -3.54 11.71
C LEU A 406 5.96 -4.10 10.31
N ALA A 407 6.58 -3.29 9.43
CA ALA A 407 7.01 -3.72 8.10
C ALA A 407 8.02 -4.88 8.16
N ALA A 408 9.01 -4.78 9.05
CA ALA A 408 9.99 -5.85 9.26
C ALA A 408 9.30 -7.16 9.70
N GLN A 409 8.33 -7.09 10.61
CA GLN A 409 7.57 -8.26 11.05
C GLN A 409 6.77 -8.90 9.92
N ARG A 410 6.07 -8.11 9.08
CA ARG A 410 5.28 -8.63 7.95
C ARG A 410 6.12 -9.27 6.87
N THR A 411 7.31 -8.70 6.64
CA THR A 411 8.24 -9.15 5.61
C THR A 411 9.22 -10.22 6.15
N GLY A 412 9.11 -10.62 7.42
CA GLY A 412 9.99 -11.64 8.02
C GLY A 412 11.44 -11.19 8.23
N ARG A 413 11.70 -9.89 8.29
CA ARG A 413 12.99 -9.29 8.67
C ARG A 413 13.01 -9.04 10.18
N ILE A 414 14.14 -8.62 10.73
CA ILE A 414 14.29 -8.38 12.17
C ILE A 414 14.68 -6.92 12.44
N SER A 415 13.76 -6.14 13.02
CA SER A 415 14.04 -4.76 13.43
C SER A 415 14.90 -4.62 14.70
N ARG A 416 15.79 -3.64 14.66
CA ARG A 416 16.55 -3.05 15.78
C ARG A 416 16.26 -1.55 15.76
N SER A 417 15.37 -1.13 16.64
CA SER A 417 14.76 0.20 16.60
C SER A 417 15.14 1.03 17.82
N VAL A 418 15.32 2.33 17.63
CA VAL A 418 15.58 3.31 18.68
C VAL A 418 14.45 4.35 18.67
N GLU A 419 13.93 4.68 19.85
CA GLU A 419 13.03 5.83 20.04
C GLU A 419 13.46 6.58 21.30
N ILE A 420 13.58 7.91 21.20
CA ILE A 420 14.06 8.74 22.32
C ILE A 420 12.94 9.05 23.32
N ALA A 421 11.70 9.20 22.84
CA ALA A 421 10.55 9.59 23.64
C ALA A 421 9.86 8.35 24.24
N PRO A 422 9.87 8.17 25.57
CA PRO A 422 9.26 7.00 26.19
C PRO A 422 7.79 6.77 25.83
N GLU A 423 7.03 7.84 25.64
CA GLU A 423 5.63 7.78 25.22
C GLU A 423 5.45 7.22 23.81
N TYR A 424 6.41 7.45 22.90
CA TYR A 424 6.39 6.86 21.56
C TYR A 424 6.89 5.42 21.55
N VAL A 425 7.80 5.04 22.45
CA VAL A 425 8.17 3.63 22.68
C VAL A 425 6.93 2.82 23.04
N ASP A 426 6.11 3.33 23.98
CA ASP A 426 4.85 2.71 24.37
C ASP A 426 3.85 2.64 23.22
N VAL A 427 3.72 3.70 22.42
CA VAL A 427 2.86 3.71 21.21
C VAL A 427 3.30 2.62 20.24
N ALA A 428 4.60 2.51 19.95
CA ALA A 428 5.13 1.48 19.06
C ALA A 428 4.87 0.06 19.58
N ILE A 429 5.03 -0.17 20.89
CA ILE A 429 4.72 -1.45 21.53
C ILE A 429 3.24 -1.79 21.42
N LYS A 430 2.35 -0.86 21.80
CA LYS A 430 0.90 -1.06 21.74
C LYS A 430 0.44 -1.34 20.32
N ARG A 431 0.96 -0.57 19.35
CA ARG A 431 0.66 -0.75 17.92
C ARG A 431 1.12 -2.11 17.43
N PHE A 432 2.32 -2.55 17.84
CA PHE A 432 2.82 -3.88 17.51
C PHE A 432 1.95 -4.99 18.12
N GLN A 433 1.58 -4.90 19.40
CA GLN A 433 0.72 -5.89 20.07
C GLN A 433 -0.68 -5.98 19.45
N GLN A 434 -1.25 -4.86 19.01
CA GLN A 434 -2.54 -4.83 18.31
C GLN A 434 -2.50 -5.58 16.98
N ASN A 435 -1.39 -5.48 16.25
CA ASN A 435 -1.22 -6.11 14.94
C ASN A 435 -0.70 -7.55 15.02
N PHE A 436 0.07 -7.88 16.06
CA PHE A 436 0.71 -9.19 16.26
C PHE A 436 0.51 -9.71 17.69
N PRO A 437 -0.74 -9.94 18.14
CA PRO A 437 -1.05 -10.27 19.54
C PRO A 437 -0.45 -11.60 20.01
N ALA A 438 -0.06 -12.48 19.08
CA ALA A 438 0.60 -13.75 19.39
C ALA A 438 2.10 -13.60 19.69
N VAL A 439 2.71 -12.45 19.37
CA VAL A 439 4.13 -12.21 19.59
C VAL A 439 4.32 -11.59 20.98
N PRO A 440 5.09 -12.23 21.88
CA PRO A 440 5.29 -11.69 23.22
C PRO A 440 6.13 -10.40 23.17
N VAL A 441 5.76 -9.45 24.03
CA VAL A 441 6.54 -8.23 24.28
C VAL A 441 7.03 -8.23 25.72
N THR A 442 8.34 -8.30 25.92
CA THR A 442 8.96 -8.39 27.25
C THR A 442 10.13 -7.44 27.42
N LEU A 443 10.35 -6.96 28.63
CA LEU A 443 11.51 -6.17 29.00
C LEU A 443 12.72 -7.09 29.11
N VAL A 444 13.76 -6.85 28.32
CA VAL A 444 14.94 -7.73 28.24
C VAL A 444 15.63 -7.90 29.59
N ALA A 445 15.66 -6.85 30.42
CA ALA A 445 16.34 -6.87 31.70
C ALA A 445 15.71 -7.81 32.74
N THR A 446 14.38 -7.95 32.73
CA THR A 446 13.63 -8.69 33.77
C THR A 446 12.84 -9.88 33.23
N GLY A 447 12.58 -9.93 31.92
CA GLY A 447 11.71 -10.89 31.27
C GLY A 447 10.21 -10.62 31.45
N GLN A 448 9.84 -9.56 32.18
CA GLN A 448 8.44 -9.20 32.43
C GLN A 448 7.77 -8.70 31.15
N THR A 449 6.49 -9.00 31.01
CA THR A 449 5.64 -8.48 29.93
C THR A 449 5.42 -6.98 30.08
N PHE A 450 5.08 -6.31 28.96
CA PHE A 450 4.74 -4.88 28.99
C PHE A 450 3.62 -4.56 30.01
N ALA A 451 2.62 -5.44 30.14
CA ALA A 451 1.51 -5.27 31.07
C ALA A 451 1.95 -5.40 32.55
N GLU A 452 2.85 -6.32 32.88
CA GLU A 452 3.39 -6.46 34.24
C GLU A 452 4.22 -5.24 34.64
N VAL A 453 5.10 -4.78 33.74
CA VAL A 453 5.90 -3.56 33.97
C VAL A 453 5.00 -2.33 34.09
N ALA A 454 3.93 -2.26 33.31
CA ALA A 454 2.94 -1.19 33.41
C ALA A 454 2.24 -1.18 34.77
N GLY A 455 1.82 -2.35 35.27
CA GLY A 455 1.23 -2.48 36.61
C GLY A 455 2.18 -1.97 37.69
N GLU A 456 3.45 -2.38 37.64
CA GLU A 456 4.44 -1.97 38.65
C GLU A 456 4.78 -0.48 38.60
N ARG A 457 4.96 0.09 37.41
CA ARG A 457 5.43 1.48 37.24
C ARG A 457 4.32 2.51 37.35
N LEU A 458 3.10 2.16 36.97
CA LEU A 458 1.98 3.10 37.01
C LEU A 458 1.24 3.06 38.36
N GLU A 459 1.16 1.90 39.03
CA GLU A 459 0.60 1.84 40.40
C GLU A 459 1.52 2.50 41.43
N SER A 460 2.85 2.46 41.23
CA SER A 460 3.80 3.17 42.11
C SER A 460 3.65 4.69 42.03
N ASP A 461 3.33 5.23 40.86
CA ASP A 461 3.23 6.68 40.63
C ASP A 461 1.93 7.28 41.21
N ASP A 462 0.89 6.46 41.39
CA ASP A 462 -0.36 6.86 42.06
C ASP A 462 -0.28 6.76 43.60
N ALA A 463 0.68 6.01 44.15
CA ALA A 463 0.90 5.91 45.60
C ALA A 463 1.71 7.07 46.21
N ASP A 464 2.47 7.79 45.37
CA ASP A 464 3.31 8.94 45.73
C ASP A 464 2.66 10.31 45.45
N ARG A 465 1.39 10.34 44.99
CA ARG A 465 0.54 11.54 44.85
C ARG A 465 -0.48 11.63 45.96
#